data_AF-A0AAV5JAG8-F1
#
_entry.id   AF-A0AAV5JAG8-F1
#
_cell.length_a   1.000
_cell.length_b   1.000
_cell.length_c   1.000
_cell.angle_alpha   90.00
_cell.angle_beta   90.00
_cell.angle_gamma   90.00
#
_symmetry.space_group_name_H-M   'P 1'
#
loop_
_entity.id
_entity.type
_entity.pdbx_description
1 polymer ?
#
loop_
_entity_poly.entity_id
_entity_poly.type
_entity_poly.pdbx_seq_one_letter_code
_entity_poly.pdbx_strand_id
1 'polypeptide(L)'
;MAAELLIFSNGKRFATTGVQAPAQAQKMGGIKVALLSPGFIYEPYAPREPIPFWKRWFTRSGWKRTKDDIILELKSAYAINKLRKSGCSKNKFYTEAAQLYKEINTMIANGDKTSVRKAVTENMFSEIKNEIRIRESMWNRIYWEMVEPVVKIRTLRARLC
;
A
#
# COMPACT_ATOMS: atom_id res chain seq x y z
N MET A 1 18.29 43.10 -31.58
CA MET A 1 18.17 41.63 -31.68
C MET A 1 17.59 41.12 -30.37
N ALA A 2 16.26 41.01 -30.34
CA ALA A 2 15.47 40.61 -29.18
C ALA A 2 14.50 39.54 -29.65
N ALA A 3 14.94 38.29 -29.57
CA ALA A 3 14.24 37.02 -29.79
C ALA A 3 15.32 36.00 -29.44
N GLU A 4 15.22 35.10 -28.46
CA GLU A 4 14.13 34.19 -28.18
C GLU A 4 14.34 33.66 -26.75
N LEU A 5 13.54 34.04 -25.74
CA LEU A 5 13.44 33.31 -24.47
C LEU A 5 12.11 33.59 -23.72
N LEU A 6 11.05 34.02 -24.42
CA LEU A 6 9.77 34.43 -23.81
C LEU A 6 8.56 33.56 -24.16
N ILE A 7 8.76 32.29 -24.48
CA ILE A 7 7.63 31.40 -24.77
C ILE A 7 7.80 30.12 -23.97
N PHE A 8 7.13 30.08 -22.81
CA PHE A 8 6.46 28.94 -22.16
C PHE A 8 6.26 29.15 -20.65
N SER A 9 5.92 30.38 -20.23
CA SER A 9 5.18 30.62 -18.99
C SER A 9 3.68 30.38 -19.24
N ASN A 10 3.29 29.14 -19.53
CA ASN A 10 1.88 28.81 -19.74
C ASN A 10 1.19 28.65 -18.37
N GLY A 11 0.83 29.79 -17.77
CA GLY A 11 -0.04 29.87 -16.61
C GLY A 11 -1.43 29.38 -17.00
N LYS A 12 -1.71 28.09 -16.72
CA LYS A 12 -3.09 27.57 -16.71
C LYS A 12 -3.84 28.22 -15.54
N ARG A 13 -4.46 29.37 -15.83
CA ARG A 13 -5.56 29.92 -15.03
C ARG A 13 -6.69 28.90 -15.06
N PHE A 14 -6.99 28.28 -13.93
CA PHE A 14 -8.20 27.50 -13.76
C PHE A 14 -9.38 28.47 -13.76
N ALA A 15 -10.09 28.52 -14.88
CA ALA A 15 -11.33 29.27 -15.00
C ALA A 15 -12.38 28.65 -14.05
N THR A 16 -12.88 29.45 -13.12
CA THR A 16 -14.04 29.14 -12.30
C THR A 16 -15.29 29.25 -13.17
N THR A 17 -15.69 28.16 -13.81
CA THR A 17 -17.06 28.01 -14.32
C THR A 17 -17.80 27.08 -13.39
N GLY A 18 -18.76 27.65 -12.64
CA GLY A 18 -19.70 26.88 -11.82
C GLY A 18 -20.57 26.00 -12.72
N VAL A 19 -20.11 24.77 -12.96
CA VAL A 19 -20.94 23.72 -13.56
C VAL A 19 -21.69 23.06 -12.41
N GLN A 20 -22.99 23.35 -12.29
CA GLN A 20 -23.87 22.60 -11.42
C GLN A 20 -23.86 21.13 -11.84
N ALA A 21 -23.46 20.25 -10.93
CA ALA A 21 -23.47 18.80 -11.16
C ALA A 21 -24.91 18.29 -11.42
N PRO A 22 -25.09 17.29 -12.28
CA PRO A 22 -26.41 16.76 -12.64
C PRO A 22 -27.18 16.26 -11.39
N ALA A 23 -28.50 16.47 -11.36
CA ALA A 23 -29.38 16.21 -10.22
C ALA A 23 -29.35 14.75 -9.69
N GLN A 24 -28.88 13.79 -10.49
CA GLN A 24 -28.65 12.41 -10.06
C GLN A 24 -27.50 12.29 -9.04
N ALA A 25 -26.47 13.14 -9.15
CA ALA A 25 -25.35 13.17 -8.19
C ALA A 25 -25.72 13.84 -6.85
N GLN A 26 -26.66 14.79 -6.87
CA GLN A 26 -27.17 15.42 -5.63
C GLN A 26 -27.96 14.43 -4.76
N LYS A 27 -28.62 13.43 -5.35
CA LYS A 27 -29.36 12.38 -4.62
C LYS A 27 -28.47 11.32 -3.97
N MET A 28 -27.17 11.27 -4.30
CA MET A 28 -26.19 10.38 -3.66
C MET A 28 -25.48 11.01 -2.45
N GLY A 29 -25.79 12.27 -2.09
CA GLY A 29 -25.14 13.02 -1.01
C GLY A 29 -25.36 12.49 0.42
N GLY A 30 -26.13 11.40 0.59
CA GLY A 30 -26.42 10.78 1.89
C GLY A 30 -25.79 9.41 2.12
N ILE A 31 -25.18 8.78 1.11
CA ILE A 31 -24.53 7.47 1.28
C ILE A 31 -23.11 7.71 1.74
N LYS A 32 -22.91 7.71 3.07
CA LYS A 32 -21.58 7.56 3.67
C LYS A 32 -21.07 6.16 3.30
N VAL A 33 -20.37 6.04 2.18
CA VAL A 33 -19.65 4.81 1.86
C VAL A 33 -18.52 4.70 2.87
N ALA A 34 -18.72 3.86 3.89
CA ALA A 34 -17.65 3.48 4.81
C ALA A 34 -16.67 2.60 4.03
N LEU A 35 -15.62 3.23 3.49
CA LEU A 35 -14.52 2.50 2.87
C LEU A 35 -13.79 1.72 3.97
N LEU A 36 -13.86 0.39 3.90
CA LEU A 36 -13.15 -0.50 4.83
C LEU A 36 -11.63 -0.39 4.69
N SER A 37 -11.15 -0.08 3.48
CA SER A 37 -9.72 0.12 3.21
C SER A 37 -9.53 1.27 2.21
N PRO A 38 -8.60 2.20 2.46
CA PRO A 38 -8.32 3.33 1.56
C PRO A 38 -7.68 2.89 0.22
N GLY A 39 -7.24 1.64 0.08
CA GLY A 39 -6.83 1.08 -1.22
C GLY A 39 -5.48 1.56 -1.77
N PHE A 40 -4.83 2.54 -1.14
CA PHE A 40 -3.49 3.00 -1.51
C PHE A 40 -2.51 2.93 -0.33
N ILE A 41 -1.23 2.79 -0.64
CA ILE A 41 -0.14 2.78 0.34
C ILE A 41 0.39 4.20 0.48
N TYR A 42 0.21 4.81 1.67
CA TYR A 42 0.62 6.20 1.92
C TYR A 42 2.14 6.42 1.77
N GLU A 43 2.95 5.47 2.25
CA GLU A 43 4.40 5.61 2.24
C GLU A 43 5.07 4.27 1.90
N PRO A 44 5.29 3.97 0.60
CA PRO A 44 5.77 2.66 0.17
C PRO A 44 7.15 2.36 0.74
N TYR A 45 7.38 1.10 1.11
CA TYR A 45 8.68 0.64 1.56
C TYR A 45 9.64 0.56 0.36
N ALA A 46 10.81 1.18 0.51
CA ALA A 46 11.92 1.05 -0.43
C ALA A 46 13.14 0.54 0.35
N PRO A 47 13.84 -0.50 -0.15
CA PRO A 47 15.14 -0.90 0.38
C PRO A 47 16.09 0.29 0.37
N ARG A 48 16.84 0.47 1.45
CA ARG A 48 17.76 1.60 1.58
C ARG A 48 19.19 1.16 1.32
N GLU A 49 19.90 2.00 0.57
CA GLU A 49 21.32 1.84 0.35
C GLU A 49 22.09 2.20 1.63
N PRO A 50 23.08 1.37 2.02
CA PRO A 50 23.92 1.68 3.17
C PRO A 50 24.77 2.92 2.89
N ILE A 51 24.80 3.84 3.84
CA ILE A 51 25.64 5.05 3.76
C ILE A 51 26.91 4.81 4.58
N PRO A 52 28.11 4.99 4.00
CA PRO A 52 29.36 4.92 4.75
C PRO A 52 29.33 5.90 5.92
N PHE A 53 29.87 5.47 7.08
CA PHE A 53 29.88 6.27 8.31
C PHE A 53 30.41 7.70 8.06
N TRP A 54 31.53 7.83 7.36
CA TRP A 54 32.12 9.13 7.03
C TRP A 54 31.17 10.02 6.21
N LYS A 55 30.48 9.46 5.21
CA LYS A 55 29.51 10.21 4.40
C LYS A 55 28.29 10.64 5.23
N ARG A 56 27.92 9.87 6.25
CA ARG A 56 26.82 10.17 7.17
C ARG A 56 27.12 11.39 8.04
N TRP A 57 28.35 11.49 8.54
CA TRP A 57 28.77 12.54 9.48
C TRP A 57 29.40 13.77 8.84
N PHE A 58 30.08 13.63 7.70
CA PHE A 58 30.88 14.73 7.12
C PHE A 58 30.26 15.37 5.88
N THR A 59 29.11 14.91 5.39
CA THR A 59 28.42 15.50 4.24
C THR A 59 27.04 16.01 4.62
N ARG A 60 26.67 17.21 4.16
CA ARG A 60 25.32 17.79 4.34
C ARG A 60 24.20 16.87 3.84
N SER A 61 24.44 16.15 2.74
CA SER A 61 23.51 15.16 2.20
C SER A 61 23.34 13.94 3.12
N GLY A 62 24.42 13.52 3.81
CA GLY A 62 24.39 12.47 4.82
C GLY A 62 23.56 12.84 6.05
N TRP A 63 23.65 14.10 6.50
CA TRP A 63 22.84 14.62 7.60
C TRP A 63 21.35 14.65 7.25
N LYS A 64 21.01 15.14 6.05
CA LYS A 64 19.63 15.14 5.56
C LYS A 64 19.05 13.73 5.54
N ARG A 65 19.78 12.77 4.96
CA ARG A 65 19.35 11.36 4.93
C ARG A 65 19.22 10.76 6.33
N THR A 66 20.16 11.04 7.23
CA THR A 66 20.11 10.53 8.60
C THR A 66 18.90 11.06 9.36
N LYS A 67 18.59 12.34 9.19
CA LYS A 67 17.36 12.94 9.74
C LYS A 67 16.12 12.25 9.21
N ASP A 68 16.04 12.06 7.89
CA ASP A 68 14.90 11.38 7.26
C ASP A 68 14.78 9.94 7.77
N ASP A 69 15.90 9.22 7.93
CA ASP A 69 15.93 7.87 8.48
C ASP A 69 15.35 7.81 9.89
N ILE A 70 15.80 8.71 10.77
CA ILE A 70 15.32 8.79 12.15
C ILE A 70 13.82 9.10 12.17
N ILE A 71 13.35 10.06 11.37
CA ILE A 71 11.93 10.40 11.28
C ILE A 71 11.10 9.18 10.85
N LEU A 72 11.62 8.41 9.89
CA LEU A 72 10.93 7.26 9.33
C LEU A 72 10.82 6.09 10.32
N GLU A 73 11.87 5.86 11.12
CA GLU A 73 11.86 4.90 12.22
C GLU A 73 10.96 5.36 13.37
N LEU A 74 10.97 6.65 13.70
CA LEU A 74 10.08 7.23 14.72
C LEU A 74 8.60 7.06 14.35
N LYS A 75 8.23 7.30 13.08
CA LYS A 75 6.88 7.04 12.57
C LYS A 75 6.50 5.56 12.74
N SER A 76 7.42 4.64 12.43
CA SER A 76 7.20 3.20 12.62
C SER A 76 7.02 2.84 14.09
N ALA A 77 7.89 3.34 14.96
CA ALA A 77 7.86 3.10 16.40
C ALA A 77 6.57 3.64 17.03
N TYR A 78 6.14 4.84 16.63
CA TYR A 78 4.88 5.43 17.07
C TYR A 78 3.67 4.59 16.65
N ALA A 79 3.63 4.13 15.40
CA ALA A 79 2.57 3.24 14.90
C ALA A 79 2.50 1.94 15.71
N ILE A 80 3.65 1.29 15.93
CA ILE A 80 3.73 0.07 16.73
C ILE A 80 3.28 0.33 18.17
N ASN A 81 3.66 1.46 18.77
CA ASN A 81 3.25 1.79 20.13
C ASN A 81 1.73 1.96 20.22
N LYS A 82 1.11 2.63 19.26
CA LYS A 82 -0.35 2.77 19.19
C LYS A 82 -1.05 1.40 19.04
N LEU A 83 -0.52 0.50 18.21
CA LEU A 83 -1.02 -0.87 18.04
C LEU A 83 -0.85 -1.72 19.31
N ARG A 84 0.20 -1.50 20.09
CA ARG A 84 0.37 -2.19 21.38
C ARG A 84 -0.67 -1.72 22.40
N LYS A 85 -1.06 -0.45 22.38
CA LYS A 85 -2.14 0.07 23.24
C LYS A 85 -3.50 -0.55 22.90
N SER A 86 -3.74 -0.96 21.65
CA SER A 86 -4.96 -1.69 21.26
C SER A 86 -4.90 -3.19 21.58
N GLY A 87 -3.84 -3.69 22.22
CA GLY A 87 -3.73 -5.09 22.65
C GLY A 87 -3.06 -6.04 21.66
N CYS A 88 -2.49 -5.55 20.55
CA CYS A 88 -1.84 -6.40 19.57
C CYS A 88 -0.46 -6.90 20.04
N SER A 89 -0.21 -8.20 19.89
CA SER A 89 1.10 -8.83 20.09
C SER A 89 1.80 -9.11 18.77
N LYS A 90 3.12 -8.88 18.71
CA LYS A 90 3.91 -9.09 17.49
C LYS A 90 3.94 -10.55 17.04
N ASN A 91 4.06 -11.49 17.97
CA ASN A 91 4.17 -12.91 17.63
C ASN A 91 2.85 -13.44 17.05
N LYS A 92 1.72 -13.05 17.67
CA LYS A 92 0.38 -13.40 17.17
C LYS A 92 0.15 -12.86 15.77
N PHE A 93 0.54 -11.60 15.54
CA PHE A 93 0.46 -10.99 14.22
C PHE A 93 1.27 -11.78 13.17
N TYR A 94 2.47 -12.25 13.50
CA TYR A 94 3.27 -13.04 12.56
C TYR A 94 2.66 -14.41 12.24
N THR A 95 2.14 -15.11 13.25
CA THR A 95 1.47 -16.40 13.02
C THR A 95 0.20 -16.23 12.21
N GLU A 96 -0.62 -15.22 12.52
CA GLU A 96 -1.84 -14.90 11.81
C GLU A 96 -1.55 -14.48 10.36
N ALA A 97 -0.53 -13.64 10.13
CA ALA A 97 -0.15 -13.22 8.79
C ALA A 97 0.31 -14.39 7.91
N ALA A 98 1.09 -15.33 8.47
CA ALA A 98 1.54 -16.52 7.75
C ALA A 98 0.36 -17.44 7.41
N GLN A 99 -0.55 -17.65 8.37
CA GLN A 99 -1.75 -18.45 8.18
C GLN A 99 -2.66 -17.83 7.12
N LEU A 100 -2.95 -16.53 7.23
CA LEU A 100 -3.78 -15.79 6.28
C LEU A 100 -3.20 -15.85 4.86
N TYR A 101 -1.88 -15.70 4.72
CA TYR A 101 -1.20 -15.86 3.43
C TYR A 101 -1.42 -17.27 2.83
N LYS A 102 -1.29 -18.31 3.66
CA LYS A 102 -1.54 -19.69 3.22
C LYS A 102 -2.99 -19.88 2.78
N GLU A 103 -3.94 -19.40 3.57
CA GLU A 103 -5.37 -19.48 3.29
C GLU A 103 -5.76 -18.73 2.01
N ILE A 104 -5.22 -17.52 1.80
CA ILE A 104 -5.46 -16.77 0.56
C ILE A 104 -4.96 -17.54 -0.65
N ASN A 105 -3.73 -18.07 -0.60
CA ASN A 105 -3.18 -18.78 -1.75
C ASN A 105 -3.91 -20.08 -2.06
N THR A 106 -4.39 -20.81 -1.04
CA THR A 106 -5.24 -22.00 -1.28
C THR A 106 -6.59 -21.60 -1.88
N MET A 107 -7.20 -20.50 -1.42
CA MET A 107 -8.43 -19.97 -2.04
C MET A 107 -8.22 -19.53 -3.50
N ILE A 108 -7.08 -18.90 -3.81
CA ILE A 108 -6.70 -18.53 -5.18
C ILE A 108 -6.50 -19.76 -6.05
N ALA A 109 -5.84 -20.81 -5.54
CA ALA A 109 -5.62 -22.06 -6.26
C ALA A 109 -6.93 -22.80 -6.56
N ASN A 110 -7.89 -22.76 -5.62
CA ASN A 110 -9.22 -23.33 -5.79
C ASN A 110 -10.14 -22.51 -6.73
N GLY A 111 -9.86 -21.21 -6.91
CA GLY A 111 -10.62 -20.34 -7.81
C GLY A 111 -11.94 -19.80 -7.24
N ASP A 112 -12.22 -19.96 -5.94
CA ASP A 112 -13.45 -19.47 -5.33
C ASP A 112 -13.41 -17.95 -5.09
N LYS A 113 -14.04 -17.21 -6.01
CA LYS A 113 -14.09 -15.74 -6.01
C LYS A 113 -14.84 -15.17 -4.79
N THR A 114 -15.74 -15.93 -4.17
CA THR A 114 -16.59 -15.42 -3.08
C THR A 114 -15.87 -15.43 -1.74
N SER A 115 -15.10 -16.48 -1.44
CA SER A 115 -14.28 -16.57 -0.25
C SER A 115 -13.09 -15.60 -0.30
N VAL A 116 -12.43 -15.48 -1.47
CA VAL A 116 -11.35 -14.50 -1.68
C VAL A 116 -11.82 -13.07 -1.41
N ARG A 117 -13.02 -12.69 -1.87
CA ARG A 117 -13.56 -11.34 -1.64
C ARG A 117 -13.71 -10.99 -0.16
N LYS A 118 -14.02 -11.96 0.70
CA LYS A 118 -14.17 -11.76 2.15
C LYS A 118 -12.83 -11.63 2.87
N ALA A 119 -11.81 -12.33 2.39
CA ALA A 119 -10.49 -12.38 3.01
C ALA A 119 -9.58 -11.21 2.60
N VAL A 120 -9.87 -10.56 1.47
CA VAL A 120 -8.96 -9.62 0.81
C VAL A 120 -9.59 -8.22 0.70
N THR A 121 -8.75 -7.19 0.63
CA THR A 121 -9.20 -5.80 0.38
C THR A 121 -9.75 -5.64 -1.03
N GLU A 122 -10.61 -4.64 -1.23
CA GLU A 122 -11.29 -4.40 -2.51
C GLU A 122 -10.33 -4.28 -3.71
N ASN A 123 -9.24 -3.51 -3.54
CA ASN A 123 -8.23 -3.31 -4.59
C ASN A 123 -7.44 -4.58 -4.90
N MET A 124 -7.11 -5.39 -3.89
CA MET A 124 -6.41 -6.65 -4.13
C MET A 124 -7.36 -7.71 -4.71
N PHE A 125 -8.64 -7.69 -4.34
CA PHE A 125 -9.65 -8.56 -4.94
C PHE A 125 -9.81 -8.30 -6.44
N SER A 126 -9.79 -7.04 -6.89
CA SER A 126 -9.85 -6.74 -8.33
C SER A 126 -8.67 -7.32 -9.10
N GLU A 127 -7.45 -7.24 -8.55
CA GLU A 127 -6.25 -7.80 -9.18
C GLU A 127 -6.33 -9.33 -9.23
N ILE A 128 -6.59 -9.98 -8.09
CA ILE A 128 -6.68 -11.45 -8.00
C ILE A 128 -7.80 -11.98 -8.89
N LYS A 129 -8.95 -11.30 -8.97
CA LYS A 129 -10.06 -11.70 -9.85
C LYS A 129 -9.62 -11.69 -11.33
N ASN A 130 -8.86 -10.68 -11.74
CA ASN A 130 -8.33 -10.60 -13.09
C ASN A 130 -7.33 -11.73 -13.36
N GLU A 131 -6.44 -12.02 -12.41
CA GLU A 131 -5.50 -13.13 -12.50
C GLU A 131 -6.20 -14.48 -12.61
N ILE A 132 -7.20 -14.77 -11.76
CA ILE A 132 -7.97 -16.02 -11.81
C ILE A 132 -8.64 -16.18 -13.18
N ARG A 133 -9.25 -15.12 -13.72
CA ARG A 133 -9.88 -15.15 -15.05
C ARG A 133 -8.90 -15.48 -16.17
N ILE A 134 -7.68 -14.91 -16.13
CA ILE A 134 -6.64 -15.20 -17.12
C ILE A 134 -6.13 -16.65 -16.96
N ARG A 135 -6.07 -17.16 -15.73
CA ARG A 135 -5.62 -18.52 -15.46
C ARG A 135 -6.64 -19.58 -15.89
N GLU A 136 -7.94 -19.35 -15.66
CA GLU A 136 -9.04 -20.24 -16.04
C GLU A 136 -9.02 -20.60 -17.55
N SER A 137 -8.53 -19.69 -18.41
CA SER A 137 -8.40 -19.96 -19.85
C SER A 137 -7.20 -20.84 -20.21
N MET A 138 -6.19 -20.92 -19.35
CA MET A 138 -4.95 -21.64 -19.61
C MET A 138 -4.94 -23.00 -18.92
N TRP A 139 -5.26 -23.05 -17.63
CA TRP A 139 -5.08 -24.23 -16.76
C TRP A 139 -6.39 -24.58 -16.04
N ASN A 140 -6.72 -25.88 -16.01
CA ASN A 140 -7.97 -26.38 -15.42
C ASN A 140 -7.88 -26.60 -13.89
N ARG A 141 -6.69 -26.92 -13.37
CA ARG A 141 -6.45 -27.13 -11.92
C ARG A 141 -5.09 -26.60 -11.53
N ILE A 142 -5.02 -25.98 -10.35
CA ILE A 142 -3.79 -25.43 -9.78
C ILE A 142 -3.61 -26.07 -8.41
N TYR A 143 -2.42 -26.63 -8.19
CA TYR A 143 -2.02 -27.10 -6.88
C TYR A 143 -1.04 -26.10 -6.30
N TRP A 144 -1.31 -25.64 -5.08
CA TRP A 144 -0.42 -24.75 -4.34
C TRP A 144 -0.25 -25.27 -2.93
N GLU A 145 1.00 -25.39 -2.50
CA GLU A 145 1.37 -25.75 -1.14
C GLU A 145 2.59 -24.96 -0.69
N MET A 146 2.59 -24.58 0.58
CA MET A 146 3.76 -23.99 1.24
C MET A 146 4.59 -25.12 1.86
N VAL A 147 5.64 -25.52 1.15
CA VAL A 147 6.49 -26.69 1.51
C VAL A 147 7.44 -26.37 2.66
N GLU A 148 8.08 -25.20 2.64
CA GLU A 148 9.04 -24.82 3.68
C GLU A 148 8.39 -23.98 4.78
N PRO A 149 8.72 -24.22 6.05
CA PRO A 149 8.24 -23.41 7.15
C PRO A 149 8.85 -22.01 7.08
N VAL A 150 8.06 -21.00 7.47
CA VAL A 150 8.55 -19.62 7.48
C VAL A 150 9.61 -19.45 8.58
N VAL A 151 10.87 -19.36 8.16
CA VAL A 151 12.04 -19.32 9.05
C VAL A 151 12.07 -18.04 9.90
N LYS A 152 11.77 -16.88 9.30
CA LYS A 152 11.81 -15.60 10.01
C LYS A 152 10.91 -14.54 9.36
N ILE A 153 9.93 -14.06 10.11
CA ILE A 153 9.10 -12.91 9.73
C ILE A 153 9.63 -11.67 10.46
N ARG A 154 9.78 -10.57 9.72
CA ARG A 154 10.16 -9.27 10.29
C ARG A 154 9.22 -8.18 9.81
N THR A 155 8.78 -7.33 10.74
CA THR A 155 8.13 -6.07 10.38
C THR A 155 9.16 -5.13 9.76
N LEU A 156 8.97 -4.78 8.48
CA LEU A 156 9.81 -3.79 7.80
C LEU A 156 9.37 -2.36 8.12
N ARG A 157 8.06 -2.14 8.19
CA ARG A 157 7.47 -0.81 8.36
C ARG A 157 6.07 -0.92 8.94
N ALA A 158 5.72 0.01 9.81
CA ALA A 158 4.35 0.15 10.32
C ALA A 158 3.90 1.60 10.09
N ARG A 159 2.69 1.80 9.60
CA ARG A 159 2.11 3.13 9.40
C ARG A 159 0.69 3.14 9.95
N LEU A 160 0.33 4.29 10.52
CA LEU A 160 -1.05 4.59 10.85
C LEU A 160 -1.60 5.40 9.69
N CYS A 161 -2.62 4.86 9.05
CA CYS A 161 -3.43 5.57 8.07
C CYS A 161 -4.65 6.18 8.78
#